data_AF-A0A3M0WDL0-F1
#
_entry.id   AF-A0A3M0WDL0-F1
#
_cell.length_a   1.000
_cell.length_b   1.000
_cell.length_c   1.000
_cell.angle_alpha   90.00
_cell.angle_beta   90.00
_cell.angle_gamma   90.00
#
_symmetry.space_group_name_H-M   'P 1'
#
loop_
_entity.id
_entity.type
_entity.pdbx_description
1 polymer ?
#
loop_
_entity_poly.entity_id
_entity_poly.type
_entity_poly.pdbx_seq_one_letter_code
_entity_poly.pdbx_strand_id
1 'polypeptide(L)'
;MKKRYILTVLVLAVIFLTVVIVFSFSMHGNEAGTSLPEGLDKKFPDSQDFKPEELGEGSKDQMGFGKGFDAGGGSGEGSFKNSADECQKEQIAYSIGEFEHSQNCLSYTGQTCVKKELFCSARVSNLDNNISGNFELEFKEYYVEGGRETYFNSKFKQGFVGAKSSKNFNITDVVEGEVANKSFLCRTFKQSVPLRNKCN
;
A
#
# COMPACT_ATOMS: atom_id res chain seq x y z
N MET A 1 21.78 63.70 -22.16
CA MET A 1 20.61 63.17 -21.43
C MET A 1 19.80 62.14 -22.23
N LYS A 2 19.40 62.41 -23.49
CA LYS A 2 18.56 61.48 -24.30
C LYS A 2 19.07 60.03 -24.42
N LYS A 3 20.39 59.81 -24.58
CA LYS A 3 20.96 58.44 -24.71
C LYS A 3 20.82 57.58 -23.45
N ARG A 4 20.86 58.18 -22.25
CA ARG A 4 20.69 57.45 -20.99
C ARG A 4 19.24 57.01 -20.79
N TYR A 5 18.29 57.84 -21.18
CA TYR A 5 16.86 57.51 -21.13
C TYR A 5 16.51 56.33 -22.03
N ILE A 6 17.03 56.29 -23.26
CA ILE A 6 16.79 55.18 -24.20
C ILE A 6 17.30 53.85 -23.65
N LEU A 7 18.49 53.85 -23.04
CA LEU A 7 19.04 52.63 -22.43
C LEU A 7 18.18 52.13 -21.26
N THR A 8 17.72 53.03 -20.39
CA THR A 8 16.84 52.67 -19.26
C THR A 8 15.52 52.06 -19.75
N VAL A 9 14.91 52.64 -20.78
CA VAL A 9 13.65 52.12 -21.36
C VAL A 9 13.86 50.73 -21.97
N LEU A 10 14.97 50.51 -22.68
CA LEU A 10 15.28 49.19 -23.25
C LEU A 10 15.50 48.12 -22.17
N VAL A 11 16.21 48.45 -21.09
CA VAL A 11 16.43 47.51 -19.98
C VAL A 11 15.10 47.13 -19.31
N LEU A 12 14.23 48.10 -19.06
CA LEU A 12 12.90 47.83 -18.48
C LEU A 12 12.03 46.97 -19.40
N ALA A 13 12.09 47.19 -20.72
CA ALA A 13 11.35 46.38 -21.69
C ALA A 13 11.83 44.91 -21.71
N VAL A 14 13.14 44.67 -21.61
CA VAL A 14 13.71 43.31 -21.54
C VAL A 14 13.28 42.62 -20.24
N ILE A 15 13.36 43.31 -19.10
CA ILE A 15 12.91 42.75 -17.81
C ILE A 15 11.43 42.37 -17.88
N PHE A 16 10.57 43.26 -18.40
CA PHE A 16 9.15 42.98 -18.56
C PHE A 16 8.89 41.75 -19.46
N LEU A 17 9.59 41.65 -20.59
CA LEU A 17 9.48 40.51 -21.49
C LEU A 17 9.87 39.18 -20.80
N THR A 18 10.95 39.18 -20.01
CA THR A 18 11.37 37.98 -19.29
C THR A 18 10.36 37.54 -18.24
N VAL A 19 9.72 38.48 -17.53
CA VAL A 19 8.67 38.17 -16.56
C VAL A 19 7.45 37.54 -17.24
N VAL A 20 7.02 38.08 -18.39
CA VAL A 20 5.89 37.53 -19.16
C VAL A 20 6.17 36.10 -19.64
N ILE A 21 7.39 35.83 -20.12
CA ILE A 21 7.79 34.50 -20.58
C ILE A 21 7.75 33.49 -19.42
N VAL A 22 8.37 33.83 -18.27
CA VAL A 22 8.37 32.95 -17.09
C VAL A 22 6.93 32.67 -16.62
N PHE A 23 6.08 33.71 -16.57
CA PHE A 23 4.69 33.56 -16.16
C PHE A 23 3.87 32.68 -17.11
N SER A 24 4.15 32.76 -18.42
CA SER A 24 3.48 31.93 -19.44
C SER A 24 3.85 30.45 -19.31
N PHE A 25 5.10 30.14 -18.94
CA PHE A 25 5.53 28.76 -18.66
C PHE A 25 4.93 28.22 -17.36
N SER A 26 4.74 29.05 -16.33
CA SER A 26 4.08 28.62 -15.08
C SER A 26 2.60 28.28 -15.27
N MET A 27 1.90 28.91 -16.23
CA MET A 27 0.49 28.64 -16.51
C MET A 27 0.25 27.38 -17.38
N HIS A 28 1.28 26.83 -18.03
CA HIS A 28 1.16 25.61 -18.85
C HIS A 28 1.66 24.34 -18.13
N GLY A 29 1.95 24.43 -16.83
CA GLY A 29 2.43 23.29 -16.04
C GLY A 29 1.28 22.43 -15.49
N ASN A 30 1.15 21.23 -16.05
CA ASN A 30 0.48 20.04 -15.50
C ASN A 30 -1.01 19.83 -15.78
N GLU A 31 -1.36 19.72 -17.06
CA GLU A 31 -2.38 18.75 -17.49
C GLU A 31 -1.70 17.63 -18.29
N ALA A 32 -0.83 16.86 -17.64
CA ALA A 32 -0.49 15.52 -18.12
C ALA A 32 -1.67 14.60 -17.80
N GLY A 33 -2.78 14.80 -18.50
CA GLY A 33 -3.90 13.87 -18.53
C GLY A 33 -3.41 12.58 -19.16
N THR A 34 -3.19 11.56 -18.34
CA THR A 34 -3.12 10.18 -18.79
C THR A 34 -4.49 9.81 -19.36
N SER A 35 -4.67 10.03 -20.66
CA SER A 35 -5.72 9.36 -21.42
C SER A 35 -5.44 7.87 -21.33
N LEU A 36 -6.27 7.18 -20.54
CA LEU A 36 -6.38 5.73 -20.59
C LEU A 36 -6.73 5.32 -22.03
N PRO A 37 -6.06 4.33 -22.62
CA PRO A 37 -6.46 3.81 -23.91
C PRO A 37 -7.85 3.16 -23.78
N GLU A 38 -8.88 3.84 -24.29
CA GLU A 38 -10.15 3.22 -24.67
C GLU A 38 -9.86 2.21 -25.79
N GLY A 39 -9.93 0.92 -25.50
CA GLY A 39 -9.68 -0.11 -26.52
C GLY A 39 -9.42 -1.51 -26.01
N LEU A 40 -10.14 -1.95 -24.97
CA LEU A 40 -10.07 -3.35 -24.54
C LEU A 40 -11.47 -3.91 -24.31
N ASP A 41 -12.29 -3.88 -25.37
CA ASP A 41 -13.41 -4.80 -25.57
C ASP A 41 -12.87 -6.24 -25.71
N LYS A 42 -12.40 -6.80 -24.60
CA LYS A 42 -12.24 -8.25 -24.48
C LYS A 42 -13.61 -8.83 -24.17
N LYS A 43 -14.27 -9.23 -25.25
CA LYS A 43 -15.31 -10.26 -25.32
C LYS A 43 -14.97 -11.36 -24.31
N PHE A 44 -15.66 -11.36 -23.17
CA PHE A 44 -15.63 -12.48 -22.23
C PHE A 44 -16.13 -13.72 -22.99
N PRO A 45 -15.35 -14.80 -23.07
CA PRO A 45 -15.87 -16.05 -23.58
C PRO A 45 -17.00 -16.51 -22.65
N ASP A 46 -18.16 -16.78 -23.25
CA ASP A 46 -19.30 -17.41 -22.63
C ASP A 46 -18.83 -18.58 -21.75
N SER A 47 -19.39 -18.61 -20.54
CA SER A 47 -19.29 -19.72 -19.60
C SER A 47 -19.69 -21.03 -20.29
N GLN A 48 -18.69 -21.79 -20.74
CA GLN A 48 -18.90 -23.19 -21.08
C GLN A 48 -19.04 -23.97 -19.78
N ASP A 49 -20.15 -24.71 -19.71
CA ASP A 49 -20.50 -25.72 -18.73
C ASP A 49 -19.28 -26.47 -18.20
N PHE A 50 -18.93 -26.20 -16.95
CA PHE A 50 -18.00 -27.04 -16.21
C PHE A 50 -18.74 -28.31 -15.82
N LYS A 51 -18.71 -29.30 -16.71
CA LYS A 51 -19.16 -30.67 -16.43
C LYS A 51 -18.13 -31.32 -15.50
N PRO A 52 -18.49 -31.76 -14.29
CA PRO A 52 -17.55 -32.48 -13.43
C PRO A 52 -17.23 -33.82 -14.10
N GLU A 53 -15.99 -33.97 -14.55
CA GLU A 53 -15.46 -35.25 -15.03
C GLU A 53 -15.13 -36.11 -13.80
N GLU A 54 -15.75 -37.29 -13.71
CA GLU A 54 -15.46 -38.30 -12.69
C GLU A 54 -14.00 -38.75 -12.85
N LEU A 55 -13.15 -38.31 -11.92
CA LEU A 55 -11.76 -38.73 -11.84
C LEU A 55 -11.68 -40.13 -11.22
N GLY A 56 -11.37 -41.08 -12.08
CA GLY A 56 -11.01 -42.45 -11.75
C GLY A 56 -9.74 -42.55 -10.89
N GLU A 57 -9.68 -43.66 -10.17
CA GLU A 57 -8.60 -44.06 -9.28
C GLU A 57 -7.25 -44.19 -9.98
N GLY A 58 -6.21 -43.68 -9.32
CA GLY A 58 -4.86 -44.23 -9.42
C GLY A 58 -3.89 -43.43 -10.29
N SER A 59 -3.06 -42.60 -9.65
CA SER A 59 -1.63 -42.94 -9.54
C SER A 59 -0.97 -42.01 -8.53
N LYS A 60 -0.16 -42.59 -7.66
CA LYS A 60 0.75 -41.89 -6.75
C LYS A 60 1.79 -41.18 -7.60
N ASP A 61 1.95 -39.87 -7.43
CA ASP A 61 3.27 -39.26 -7.46
C ASP A 61 3.27 -37.90 -6.73
N GLN A 62 4.28 -37.77 -5.89
CA GLN A 62 4.56 -36.67 -4.98
C GLN A 62 4.84 -35.36 -5.74
N MET A 63 4.22 -34.27 -5.32
CA MET A 63 4.87 -32.96 -5.22
C MET A 63 4.08 -32.07 -4.26
N GLY A 64 4.54 -32.01 -3.01
CA GLY A 64 3.90 -31.28 -1.92
C GLY A 64 4.28 -29.81 -1.91
N PHE A 65 3.27 -28.94 -1.98
CA PHE A 65 3.33 -27.58 -1.44
C PHE A 65 2.22 -27.41 -0.41
N GLY A 66 2.58 -27.68 0.83
CA GLY A 66 1.73 -27.46 2.00
C GLY A 66 2.62 -27.43 3.23
N LYS A 67 3.01 -26.22 3.67
CA LYS A 67 3.40 -26.01 5.06
C LYS A 67 2.24 -25.29 5.75
N GLY A 68 1.24 -26.10 6.09
CA GLY A 68 0.38 -25.82 7.23
C GLY A 68 1.21 -25.86 8.51
N PHE A 69 0.88 -24.99 9.44
CA PHE A 69 1.44 -25.02 10.78
C PHE A 69 0.71 -26.11 11.57
N ASP A 70 1.42 -27.18 11.89
CA ASP A 70 1.01 -28.17 12.88
C ASP A 70 1.03 -27.55 14.28
N ALA A 71 -0.13 -27.57 14.92
CA ALA A 71 -0.27 -27.45 16.36
C ALA A 71 -0.08 -28.85 16.97
N GLY A 72 0.96 -29.02 17.78
CA GLY A 72 1.16 -30.21 18.59
C GLY A 72 0.22 -30.22 19.80
N GLY A 73 -0.41 -31.37 20.04
CA GLY A 73 -1.25 -31.65 21.20
C GLY A 73 -0.68 -32.74 22.12
N GLY A 74 -1.33 -32.87 23.29
CA GLY A 74 -1.23 -33.98 24.26
C GLY A 74 -0.68 -33.53 25.62
N SER A 75 -1.21 -33.90 26.79
CA SER A 75 -2.34 -34.74 27.20
C SER A 75 -2.55 -34.50 28.71
N GLY A 76 -3.77 -34.62 29.24
CA GLY A 76 -4.02 -34.49 30.69
C GLY A 76 -5.47 -34.63 31.12
N GLU A 77 -5.83 -35.85 31.52
CA GLU A 77 -6.87 -36.28 32.46
C GLU A 77 -8.02 -35.34 32.89
N GLY A 78 -9.22 -35.73 32.45
CA GLY A 78 -10.42 -35.93 33.28
C GLY A 78 -10.85 -34.83 34.26
N SER A 79 -12.03 -34.22 34.00
CA SER A 79 -13.07 -33.99 35.01
C SER A 79 -14.26 -33.18 34.45
N PHE A 80 -15.48 -33.68 34.72
CA PHE A 80 -16.80 -33.05 34.60
C PHE A 80 -17.20 -32.40 33.26
N LYS A 81 -18.09 -33.08 32.53
CA LYS A 81 -18.94 -32.48 31.49
C LYS A 81 -19.90 -31.45 32.12
N ASN A 82 -19.42 -30.24 32.33
CA ASN A 82 -20.28 -29.06 32.27
C ASN A 82 -20.29 -28.63 30.81
N SER A 83 -21.43 -28.73 30.15
CA SER A 83 -21.64 -28.16 28.82
C SER A 83 -21.59 -26.63 28.94
N ALA A 84 -20.39 -26.07 29.05
CA ALA A 84 -20.17 -24.66 28.82
C ALA A 84 -20.32 -24.47 27.31
N ASP A 85 -21.26 -23.63 26.91
CA ASP A 85 -21.44 -23.22 25.51
C ASP A 85 -20.09 -22.79 24.93
N GLU A 86 -19.50 -23.63 24.07
CA GLU A 86 -18.22 -23.36 23.44
C GLU A 86 -18.40 -22.22 22.43
N CYS A 87 -18.20 -20.99 22.88
CA CYS A 87 -18.17 -19.85 21.98
C CYS A 87 -16.95 -19.92 21.06
N GLN A 88 -17.17 -19.84 19.76
CA GLN A 88 -16.10 -19.78 18.77
C GLN A 88 -15.66 -18.34 18.53
N LYS A 89 -14.35 -18.13 18.35
CA LYS A 89 -13.79 -16.84 17.93
C LYS A 89 -13.80 -16.73 16.41
N GLU A 90 -14.57 -15.78 15.89
CA GLU A 90 -14.63 -15.48 14.46
C GLU A 90 -13.93 -14.14 14.16
N GLN A 91 -13.27 -14.04 13.01
CA GLN A 91 -12.72 -12.78 12.53
C GLN A 91 -13.86 -11.84 12.10
N ILE A 92 -13.78 -10.56 12.47
CA ILE A 92 -14.76 -9.57 11.99
C ILE A 92 -14.55 -9.24 10.52
N ALA A 93 -15.59 -8.71 9.87
CA ALA A 93 -15.48 -8.18 8.51
C ALA A 93 -14.76 -6.82 8.52
N TYR A 94 -13.74 -6.67 7.68
CA TYR A 94 -13.03 -5.41 7.48
C TYR A 94 -12.47 -5.33 6.05
N SER A 95 -12.06 -4.14 5.62
CA SER A 95 -11.29 -3.93 4.40
C SER A 95 -10.05 -3.11 4.68
N ILE A 96 -9.00 -3.34 3.89
CA ILE A 96 -7.78 -2.51 3.86
C ILE A 96 -7.65 -2.01 2.42
N GLY A 97 -7.58 -0.69 2.24
CA GLY A 97 -7.55 -0.05 0.94
C GLY A 97 -7.01 1.37 1.01
N GLU A 98 -7.23 2.17 -0.05
CA GLU A 98 -6.72 3.55 -0.16
C GLU A 98 -5.24 3.63 0.17
N PHE A 99 -4.44 2.82 -0.53
CA PHE A 99 -2.99 2.79 -0.34
C PHE A 99 -2.36 4.03 -0.97
N GLU A 100 -1.65 4.81 -0.17
CA GLU A 100 -0.85 5.92 -0.67
C GLU A 100 0.63 5.64 -0.40
N HIS A 101 1.45 5.96 -1.39
CA HIS A 101 2.89 5.86 -1.28
C HIS A 101 3.51 7.08 -1.94
N SER A 102 4.37 7.78 -1.22
CA SER A 102 5.14 8.90 -1.75
C SER A 102 6.58 8.83 -1.25
N GLN A 103 7.48 9.39 -2.06
CA GLN A 103 8.89 9.49 -1.75
C GLN A 103 9.36 10.90 -2.08
N ASN A 104 10.12 11.50 -1.17
CA ASN A 104 10.66 12.85 -1.32
C ASN A 104 12.15 12.84 -1.03
N CYS A 105 12.98 13.33 -1.95
CA CYS A 105 14.41 13.45 -1.67
C CYS A 105 14.68 14.70 -0.84
N LEU A 106 15.24 14.51 0.35
CA LEU A 106 15.54 15.59 1.30
C LEU A 106 16.93 16.19 1.09
N SER A 107 17.88 15.43 0.51
CA SER A 107 19.24 15.90 0.27
C SER A 107 19.89 15.23 -0.94
N TYR A 108 20.65 16.02 -1.70
CA TYR A 108 21.35 15.60 -2.91
C TYR A 108 22.85 15.84 -2.79
N THR A 109 23.63 14.91 -3.35
CA THR A 109 25.05 15.10 -3.64
C THR A 109 25.23 15.01 -5.15
N GLY A 110 25.43 16.15 -5.80
CA GLY A 110 25.37 16.24 -7.27
C GLY A 110 23.95 15.93 -7.76
N GLN A 111 23.80 14.86 -8.55
CA GLN A 111 22.49 14.38 -9.04
C GLN A 111 21.95 13.18 -8.24
N THR A 112 22.69 12.70 -7.24
CA THR A 112 22.35 11.51 -6.47
C THR A 112 21.58 11.90 -5.21
N CYS A 113 20.42 11.29 -4.98
CA CYS A 113 19.71 11.45 -3.72
C CYS A 113 20.43 10.67 -2.62
N VAL A 114 20.89 11.36 -1.57
CA VAL A 114 21.61 10.74 -0.44
C VAL A 114 20.80 10.68 0.85
N LYS A 115 19.64 11.34 0.88
CA LYS A 115 18.67 11.28 1.97
C LYS A 115 17.26 11.38 1.40
N LYS A 116 16.41 10.39 1.66
CA LYS A 116 15.07 10.27 1.12
C LYS A 116 14.06 10.00 2.23
N GLU A 117 12.97 10.74 2.24
CA GLU A 117 11.79 10.45 3.05
C GLU A 117 10.84 9.54 2.28
N LEU A 118 10.36 8.50 2.94
CA LEU A 118 9.35 7.57 2.46
C LEU A 118 8.09 7.76 3.30
N PHE A 119 6.94 7.81 2.64
CA PHE A 119 5.64 7.84 3.29
C PHE A 119 4.77 6.73 2.73
N CYS A 120 4.17 5.94 3.61
CA CYS A 120 3.16 4.96 3.25
C CYS A 120 1.92 5.14 4.10
N SER A 121 0.75 5.02 3.50
CA SER A 121 -0.51 4.99 4.21
C SER A 121 -1.42 3.86 3.71
N ALA A 122 -2.28 3.39 4.59
CA ALA A 122 -3.36 2.47 4.27
C ALA A 122 -4.57 2.80 5.16
N ARG A 123 -5.76 2.77 4.57
CA ARG A 123 -7.02 2.93 5.30
C ARG A 123 -7.59 1.57 5.66
N VAL A 124 -7.90 1.42 6.94
CA VAL A 124 -8.66 0.27 7.44
C VAL A 124 -10.09 0.71 7.69
N SER A 125 -11.04 -0.05 7.17
CA SER A 125 -12.47 0.12 7.44
C SER A 125 -13.01 -1.09 8.17
N ASN A 126 -13.54 -0.86 9.38
CA ASN A 126 -14.24 -1.89 10.14
C ASN A 126 -15.69 -1.98 9.62
N LEU A 127 -16.04 -3.13 9.05
CA LEU A 127 -17.35 -3.36 8.44
C LEU A 127 -18.33 -4.02 9.42
N ASP A 128 -17.89 -4.41 10.62
CA ASP A 128 -18.76 -4.96 11.66
C ASP A 128 -19.61 -3.85 12.30
N ASN A 129 -20.84 -4.21 12.70
CA ASN A 129 -21.80 -3.29 13.29
C ASN A 129 -21.52 -2.99 14.78
N ASN A 130 -20.92 -3.94 15.48
CA ASN A 130 -20.93 -3.96 16.96
C ASN A 130 -19.53 -4.06 17.55
N ILE A 131 -18.61 -4.72 16.85
CA ILE A 131 -17.29 -5.01 17.37
C ILE A 131 -16.32 -3.92 16.96
N SER A 132 -15.73 -3.29 17.96
CA SER A 132 -14.62 -2.34 17.81
C SER A 132 -13.34 -2.97 18.35
N GLY A 133 -12.18 -2.49 17.94
CA GLY A 133 -10.94 -2.93 18.55
C GLY A 133 -9.70 -2.42 17.85
N ASN A 134 -8.56 -2.92 18.31
CA ASN A 134 -7.26 -2.59 17.73
C ASN A 134 -6.99 -3.43 16.48
N PHE A 135 -6.64 -2.74 15.40
CA PHE A 135 -6.03 -3.32 14.22
C PHE A 135 -4.53 -3.08 14.28
N GLU A 136 -3.76 -4.05 13.79
CA GLU A 136 -2.32 -3.95 13.65
C GLU A 136 -1.92 -4.26 12.21
N LEU A 137 -1.22 -3.31 11.59
CA LEU A 137 -0.69 -3.42 10.24
C LEU A 137 0.82 -3.43 10.27
N GLU A 138 1.41 -4.20 9.37
CA GLU A 138 2.83 -4.16 9.04
C GLU A 138 3.01 -3.50 7.67
N PHE A 139 3.84 -2.48 7.61
CA PHE A 139 4.27 -1.83 6.38
C PHE A 139 5.68 -2.33 6.05
N LYS A 140 5.81 -3.10 4.96
CA LYS A 140 7.09 -3.57 4.45
C LYS A 140 7.56 -2.67 3.32
N GLU A 141 8.78 -2.17 3.46
CA GLU A 141 9.45 -1.32 2.50
C GLU A 141 10.42 -2.17 1.69
N TYR A 142 10.38 -2.01 0.37
CA TYR A 142 11.25 -2.66 -0.59
C TYR A 142 11.92 -1.59 -1.45
N TYR A 143 13.15 -1.81 -1.88
CA TYR A 143 13.72 -1.03 -2.98
C TYR A 143 13.80 -1.88 -4.24
N VAL A 144 13.71 -1.22 -5.40
CA VAL A 144 13.75 -1.86 -6.70
C VAL A 144 15.10 -1.59 -7.36
N GLU A 145 15.80 -2.66 -7.73
CA GLU A 145 17.05 -2.61 -8.49
C GLU A 145 17.02 -3.65 -9.62
N GLY A 146 17.20 -3.19 -10.85
CA GLY A 146 17.16 -4.07 -12.03
C GLY A 146 15.85 -4.84 -12.19
N GLY A 147 14.72 -4.26 -11.75
CA GLY A 147 13.39 -4.89 -11.79
C GLY A 147 13.14 -5.93 -10.69
N ARG A 148 14.07 -6.11 -9.74
CA ARG A 148 13.90 -6.99 -8.58
C ARG A 148 13.60 -6.17 -7.33
N GLU A 149 12.62 -6.62 -6.56
CA GLU A 149 12.30 -6.06 -5.25
C GLU A 149 13.20 -6.69 -4.19
N THR A 150 13.93 -5.86 -3.46
CA THR A 150 14.74 -6.28 -2.31
C THR A 150 14.12 -5.73 -1.05
N TYR A 151 13.88 -6.59 -0.06
CA TYR A 151 13.37 -6.18 1.25
C TYR A 151 14.34 -5.20 1.90
N PHE A 152 13.81 -4.09 2.39
CA PHE A 152 14.57 -3.05 3.07
C PHE A 152 14.28 -3.05 4.57
N ASN A 153 13.03 -2.80 4.94
CA ASN A 153 12.62 -2.60 6.33
C ASN A 153 11.14 -2.95 6.53
N SER A 154 10.72 -3.05 7.78
CA SER A 154 9.31 -3.19 8.15
C SER A 154 8.99 -2.36 9.39
N LYS A 155 7.79 -1.78 9.43
CA LYS A 155 7.27 -1.04 10.58
C LYS A 155 5.86 -1.49 10.92
N PHE A 156 5.58 -1.61 12.21
CA PHE A 156 4.27 -1.99 12.73
C PHE A 156 3.52 -0.75 13.19
N LYS A 157 2.22 -0.69 12.90
CA LYS A 157 1.31 0.33 13.41
C LYS A 157 0.04 -0.30 13.93
N GLN A 158 -0.24 -0.03 15.20
CA GLN A 158 -1.48 -0.41 15.86
C GLN A 158 -2.40 0.80 16.01
N GLY A 159 -3.71 0.57 15.94
CA GLY A 159 -4.69 1.61 16.12
C GLY A 159 -6.09 1.06 16.35
N PHE A 160 -6.82 1.68 17.29
CA PHE A 160 -8.23 1.40 17.51
C PHE A 160 -9.07 1.88 16.31
N VAL A 161 -9.96 1.01 15.83
CA VAL A 161 -10.97 1.30 14.81
C VAL A 161 -12.33 0.88 15.37
N GLY A 162 -13.22 1.86 15.53
CA GLY A 162 -14.59 1.64 15.99
C GLY A 162 -15.41 0.83 14.98
N ALA A 163 -16.48 0.19 15.44
CA ALA A 163 -17.48 -0.43 14.59
C ALA A 163 -18.00 0.57 13.55
N LYS A 164 -18.18 0.13 12.30
CA LYS A 164 -18.58 0.98 11.15
C LYS A 164 -17.75 2.23 10.91
N SER A 165 -16.54 2.30 11.45
CA SER A 165 -15.64 3.43 11.24
C SER A 165 -14.42 3.01 10.43
N SER A 166 -13.65 4.02 10.01
CA SER A 166 -12.39 3.81 9.31
C SER A 166 -11.29 4.63 9.94
N LYS A 167 -10.05 4.19 9.77
CA LYS A 167 -8.85 4.89 10.24
C LYS A 167 -7.71 4.73 9.26
N ASN A 168 -6.97 5.82 9.06
CA ASN A 168 -5.72 5.80 8.30
C ASN A 168 -4.57 5.40 9.22
N PHE A 169 -3.80 4.43 8.76
CA PHE A 169 -2.53 4.02 9.34
C PHE A 169 -1.45 4.52 8.41
N ASN A 170 -0.44 5.18 8.96
CA ASN A 170 0.69 5.67 8.16
C ASN A 170 2.02 5.47 8.87
N ILE A 171 3.05 5.38 8.05
CA ILE A 171 4.44 5.40 8.47
C ILE A 171 5.19 6.45 7.66
N THR A 172 6.18 7.05 8.29
CA THR A 172 7.21 7.83 7.64
C THR A 172 8.55 7.19 7.99
N ASP A 173 9.42 7.01 6.99
CA ASP A 173 10.80 6.60 7.20
C ASP A 173 11.77 7.53 6.47
N VAL A 174 13.01 7.57 6.96
CA VAL A 174 14.07 8.36 6.34
C VAL A 174 15.23 7.43 6.04
N VAL A 175 15.53 7.28 4.76
CA VAL A 175 16.64 6.47 4.26
C VAL A 175 17.81 7.36 3.91
N GLU A 176 19.01 6.96 4.32
CA GLU A 176 20.26 7.67 4.07
C GLU A 176 21.25 6.78 3.30
N GLY A 177 22.22 7.42 2.62
CA GLY A 177 23.27 6.76 1.88
C GLY A 177 22.88 6.37 0.45
N GLU A 178 23.63 5.44 -0.14
CA GLU A 178 23.45 5.06 -1.57
C GLU A 178 22.07 4.45 -1.86
N VAL A 179 21.46 3.80 -0.86
CA VAL A 179 20.14 3.18 -0.99
C VAL A 179 19.05 4.24 -1.15
N ALA A 180 19.25 5.47 -0.65
CA ALA A 180 18.30 6.58 -0.82
C ALA A 180 18.06 6.93 -2.30
N ASN A 181 19.02 6.63 -3.18
CA ASN A 181 18.90 6.87 -4.62
C ASN A 181 18.05 5.82 -5.36
N LYS A 182 17.65 4.74 -4.69
CA LYS A 182 16.80 3.68 -5.29
C LYS A 182 15.33 4.08 -5.28
N SER A 183 14.53 3.44 -6.12
CA SER A 183 13.06 3.57 -6.06
C SER A 183 12.53 2.65 -4.97
N PHE A 184 11.63 3.16 -4.13
CA PHE A 184 11.01 2.37 -3.08
C PHE A 184 9.58 1.96 -3.44
N LEU A 185 9.15 0.84 -2.87
CA LEU A 185 7.80 0.33 -2.89
C LEU A 185 7.41 -0.01 -1.45
N CYS A 186 6.14 0.21 -1.14
CA CYS A 186 5.60 -0.09 0.18
C CYS A 186 4.42 -1.03 0.06
N ARG A 187 4.43 -2.09 0.86
CA ARG A 187 3.36 -3.10 0.89
C ARG A 187 2.82 -3.22 2.31
N THR A 188 1.50 -3.24 2.43
CA THR A 188 0.83 -3.33 3.73
C THR A 188 0.30 -4.75 3.93
N PHE A 189 0.57 -5.30 5.11
CA PHE A 189 0.12 -6.63 5.54
C PHE A 189 -0.69 -6.50 6.83
N LYS A 190 -1.72 -7.33 6.96
CA LYS A 190 -2.48 -7.47 8.20
C LYS A 190 -1.72 -8.36 9.18
N GLN A 191 -1.55 -7.89 10.41
CA GLN A 191 -0.97 -8.69 11.49
C GLN A 191 -2.04 -9.15 12.48
N SER A 192 -2.84 -8.22 13.01
CA SER A 192 -3.88 -8.54 14.00
C SER A 192 -5.15 -7.74 13.74
N VAL A 193 -6.31 -8.38 13.98
CA VAL A 193 -7.64 -7.78 13.84
C VAL A 193 -8.54 -8.23 14.99
N PRO A 194 -9.54 -7.43 15.38
CA PRO A 194 -10.47 -7.83 16.43
C PRO A 194 -11.24 -9.09 16.04
N LEU A 195 -11.53 -9.92 17.04
CA LEU A 195 -12.34 -11.12 16.90
C LEU A 195 -13.66 -10.94 17.64
N ARG A 196 -14.69 -11.63 17.18
CA ARG A 196 -16.00 -11.71 17.86
C ARG A 196 -16.20 -13.11 18.42
N ASN A 197 -16.82 -13.20 19.59
CA ASN A 197 -17.25 -14.49 20.14
C ASN A 197 -18.65 -14.80 19.62
N LYS A 198 -18.83 -15.99 19.05
CA LYS A 198 -20.13 -16.51 18.64
C LYS A 198 -20.44 -17.76 19.44
N CYS A 199 -21.42 -17.65 20.32
CA CYS A 199 -21.94 -18.77 21.11
C CYS A 199 -23.20 -19.27 20.40
N ASN A 200 -23.35 -20.59 20.27
CA ASN A 200 -24.54 -21.21 19.69
C ASN A 200 -25.62 -21.42 20.74
#